data_AF-A0A7G3GDM1-F1
#
_entry.id   AF-A0A7G3GDM1-F1
#
_cell.length_a   1.000
_cell.length_b   1.000
_cell.length_c   1.000
_cell.angle_alpha   90.00
_cell.angle_beta   90.00
_cell.angle_gamma   90.00
#
_symmetry.space_group_name_H-M   'P 1'
#
loop_
_entity.id
_entity.type
_entity.pdbx_description
1 polymer ?
#
loop_
_entity_poly.entity_id
_entity_poly.type
_entity_poly.pdbx_seq_one_letter_code
_entity_poly.pdbx_strand_id
1 'polypeptide(L)'
;MVFTAFSLSACFGEENGDLKAWMKESAEGLRGKVEPLPEAKPYVSFEYKAFDLSDPFRAAKMELAKKGSGGGLAPNTNRAKEILENYDLEKLRMVGTITQGKTMNGLIHAPDGNIYRVKVGSYMGQNFGMVTAITEIEVQLKEIVEDSGGDWVERTTNLSLDEAEQKK
;
A
#
# COMPACT_ATOMS: atom_id res chain seq x y z
N MET A 1 29.95 111.70 -3.70
CA MET A 1 28.51 111.93 -3.92
C MET A 1 27.84 110.58 -3.87
N VAL A 2 27.01 110.38 -2.85
CA VAL A 2 26.26 109.15 -2.57
C VAL A 2 25.24 108.94 -3.69
N PHE A 3 25.16 107.73 -4.27
CA PHE A 3 23.95 107.31 -4.99
C PHE A 3 23.66 105.83 -4.71
N THR A 4 22.77 105.70 -3.73
CA THR A 4 21.88 104.61 -3.34
C THR A 4 21.52 103.66 -4.48
N ALA A 5 21.92 102.39 -4.34
CA ALA A 5 21.41 101.28 -5.14
C ALA A 5 20.12 100.73 -4.50
N PHE A 6 19.01 100.76 -5.24
CA PHE A 6 17.75 100.12 -4.89
C PHE A 6 17.88 98.62 -5.22
N SER A 7 18.15 97.79 -4.22
CA SER A 7 18.21 96.34 -4.39
C SER A 7 16.79 95.79 -4.51
N LEU A 8 16.46 95.17 -5.66
CA LEU A 8 15.33 94.26 -5.77
C LEU A 8 15.64 93.03 -4.92
N SER A 9 14.84 92.78 -3.90
CA SER A 9 14.89 91.52 -3.14
C SER A 9 14.12 90.46 -3.92
N ALA A 10 14.85 89.56 -4.60
CA ALA A 10 14.27 88.30 -5.05
C ALA A 10 14.08 87.42 -3.81
N CYS A 11 12.83 87.07 -3.50
CA CYS A 11 12.49 86.19 -2.39
C CYS A 11 12.92 84.76 -2.76
N PHE A 12 14.19 84.41 -2.52
CA PHE A 12 14.67 83.03 -2.63
C PHE A 12 14.37 82.32 -1.32
N GLY A 13 13.09 82.00 -1.12
CA GLY A 13 12.64 81.13 -0.03
C GLY A 13 13.04 79.70 -0.36
N GLU A 14 13.64 79.01 0.60
CA GLU A 14 14.04 77.61 0.51
C GLU A 14 12.80 76.72 0.27
N GLU A 15 12.46 76.48 -1.00
CA GLU A 15 11.20 75.85 -1.45
C GLU A 15 10.97 74.43 -0.90
N ASN A 16 11.98 73.81 -0.27
CA ASN A 16 11.92 72.42 0.18
C ASN A 16 12.48 72.19 1.58
N GLY A 17 12.55 73.23 2.42
CA GLY A 17 13.06 73.11 3.80
C GLY A 17 12.24 72.14 4.65
N ASP A 18 10.92 72.16 4.49
CA ASP A 18 9.99 71.27 5.22
C ASP A 18 10.18 69.80 4.83
N LEU A 19 10.30 69.51 3.53
CA LEU A 19 10.60 68.16 3.01
C LEU A 19 11.93 67.62 3.53
N LYS A 20 12.97 68.46 3.61
CA LYS A 20 14.27 68.08 4.16
C LYS A 20 14.21 67.84 5.67
N ALA A 21 13.47 68.66 6.40
CA ALA A 21 13.25 68.48 7.83
C ALA A 21 12.50 67.18 8.11
N TRP A 22 11.42 66.92 7.36
CA TRP A 22 10.64 65.70 7.44
C TRP A 22 11.46 64.45 7.06
N MET A 23 12.30 64.53 6.02
CA MET A 23 13.21 63.44 5.65
C MET A 23 14.22 63.14 6.76
N LYS A 24 14.79 64.19 7.37
CA LYS A 24 15.77 64.04 8.45
C LYS A 24 15.13 63.39 9.67
N GLU A 25 13.94 63.85 10.06
CA GLU A 25 13.18 63.29 11.17
C GLU A 25 12.72 61.85 10.90
N SER A 26 12.29 61.55 9.68
CA SER A 26 11.88 60.20 9.28
C SER A 26 13.06 59.22 9.20
N ALA A 27 14.27 59.70 8.88
CA ALA A 27 15.46 58.87 8.77
C ALA A 27 16.08 58.48 10.13
N GLU A 28 15.86 59.27 11.20
CA GLU A 28 16.48 59.03 12.52
C GLU A 28 16.01 57.73 13.21
N GLY A 29 14.91 57.13 12.76
CA GLY A 29 14.39 55.84 13.25
C GLY A 29 14.67 54.62 12.36
N LEU A 30 15.17 54.81 11.14
CA LEU A 30 15.34 53.75 10.15
C LEU A 30 16.68 53.01 10.31
N ARG A 31 16.79 52.21 11.38
CA ARG A 31 17.84 51.19 11.46
C ARG A 31 17.30 49.88 10.90
N GLY A 32 17.86 49.42 9.78
CA GLY A 32 17.57 48.09 9.24
C GLY A 32 17.82 47.04 10.32
N LYS A 33 16.77 46.34 10.75
CA LYS A 33 16.90 45.26 11.73
C LYS A 33 17.40 44.03 10.98
N VAL A 34 18.71 43.82 10.99
CA VAL A 34 19.31 42.60 10.44
C VAL A 34 19.07 41.48 11.44
N GLU A 35 18.46 40.39 10.99
CA GLU A 35 18.29 39.22 11.84
C GLU A 35 19.67 38.66 12.20
N PRO A 36 19.91 38.34 13.49
CA PRO A 36 21.19 37.78 13.89
C PRO A 36 21.41 36.44 13.17
N LEU A 37 22.68 36.13 12.89
CA LEU A 37 23.03 34.85 12.29
C LEU A 37 22.53 33.71 13.18
N PRO A 38 21.95 32.65 12.59
CA PRO A 38 21.50 31.50 13.35
C PRO A 38 22.69 30.84 14.05
N GLU A 39 22.48 30.43 15.30
CA GLU A 39 23.51 29.72 16.06
C GLU A 39 23.83 28.38 15.42
N ALA A 40 25.12 28.08 15.27
CA ALA A 40 25.58 26.79 14.80
C ALA A 40 25.22 25.72 15.83
N LYS A 41 24.38 24.75 15.44
CA LYS A 41 24.02 23.64 16.32
C LYS A 41 25.28 22.80 16.59
N PRO A 42 25.58 22.48 17.86
CA PRO A 42 26.71 21.62 18.18
C PRO A 42 26.49 20.22 17.61
N TYR A 43 27.57 19.57 17.21
CA TYR A 43 27.56 18.19 16.78
C TYR A 43 27.24 17.28 17.97
N VAL A 44 26.16 16.49 17.83
CA VAL A 44 25.82 15.42 18.77
C VAL A 44 26.23 14.08 18.17
N SER A 45 27.17 13.39 18.80
CA SER A 45 27.55 12.04 18.40
C SER A 45 26.40 11.07 18.73
N PHE A 46 25.96 10.32 17.72
CA PHE A 46 25.01 9.22 17.93
C PHE A 46 25.81 7.95 18.26
N GLU A 47 25.64 7.41 19.47
CA GLU A 47 26.23 6.12 19.83
C GLU A 47 25.39 4.97 19.25
N TYR A 48 26.04 4.11 18.47
CA TYR A 48 25.41 2.92 17.90
C TYR A 48 25.28 1.81 18.95
N LYS A 49 24.12 1.73 19.62
CA LYS A 49 23.82 0.71 20.65
C LYS A 49 23.12 -0.52 20.08
N ALA A 50 23.58 -1.06 18.94
CA ALA A 50 22.94 -2.25 18.36
C ALA A 50 23.30 -3.58 19.03
N PHE A 51 24.39 -3.60 19.81
CA PHE A 51 24.85 -4.81 20.50
C PHE A 51 23.93 -5.25 21.64
N ASP A 52 23.12 -4.33 22.19
CA ASP A 52 22.12 -4.63 23.22
C ASP A 52 20.77 -5.08 22.63
N LEU A 53 20.58 -4.98 21.31
CA LEU A 53 19.37 -5.49 20.68
C LEU A 53 19.43 -7.01 20.52
N SER A 54 18.29 -7.66 20.78
CA SER A 54 18.13 -9.08 20.51
C SER A 54 18.36 -9.33 19.02
N ASP A 55 19.37 -10.15 18.70
CA ASP A 55 19.69 -10.51 17.32
C ASP A 55 18.45 -11.13 16.62
N PRO A 56 17.93 -10.47 15.57
CA PRO A 56 16.72 -10.91 14.88
C PRO A 56 16.90 -12.22 14.10
N PHE A 57 18.13 -12.70 13.90
CA PHE A 57 18.45 -13.92 13.14
C PHE A 57 18.91 -15.09 14.01
N ARG A 58 18.75 -15.02 15.34
CA ARG A 58 19.06 -16.15 16.22
C ARG A 58 18.23 -17.38 15.84
N ALA A 59 18.91 -18.50 15.58
CA ALA A 59 18.29 -19.78 15.23
C ALA A 59 17.16 -20.20 16.21
N ALA A 60 17.31 -19.91 17.51
CA ALA A 60 16.27 -20.20 18.50
C ALA A 60 14.93 -19.49 18.23
N LYS A 61 14.94 -18.25 17.71
CA LYS A 61 13.71 -17.55 17.29
C LYS A 61 13.08 -18.17 16.05
N MET A 62 13.90 -18.68 15.12
CA MET A 62 13.41 -19.39 13.93
C MET A 62 12.78 -20.74 14.30
N GLU A 63 13.37 -21.48 15.25
CA GLU A 63 12.82 -22.74 15.74
C GLU A 63 11.51 -22.55 16.53
N LEU A 64 11.37 -21.44 17.27
CA LEU A 64 10.11 -21.05 17.92
C LEU A 64 9.02 -20.65 16.91
N ALA A 65 9.39 -19.96 15.83
CA ALA A 65 8.45 -19.65 14.74
C ALA A 65 7.95 -20.93 14.04
N LYS A 66 8.85 -21.88 13.73
CA LYS A 66 8.48 -23.19 13.18
C LYS A 66 7.60 -24.02 14.12
N LYS A 67 7.85 -23.97 15.43
CA LYS A 67 7.03 -24.68 16.43
C LYS A 67 5.67 -24.05 16.70
N GLY A 68 5.46 -22.78 16.32
CA GLY A 68 4.23 -22.04 16.61
C GLY A 68 3.06 -22.32 15.64
N SER A 69 3.30 -23.00 14.52
CA SER A 69 2.35 -23.07 13.39
C SER A 69 1.97 -24.50 12.96
N GLY A 70 2.88 -25.46 13.03
CA GLY A 70 2.70 -26.75 12.36
C GLY A 70 2.03 -27.83 13.19
N GLY A 71 0.75 -28.12 12.93
CA GLY A 71 0.17 -29.40 13.35
C GLY A 71 -1.27 -29.67 12.94
N GLY A 72 -2.08 -28.65 12.66
CA GLY A 72 -3.51 -28.82 12.39
C GLY A 72 -3.95 -28.73 10.93
N LEU A 73 -3.18 -28.04 10.08
CA LEU A 73 -3.60 -27.66 8.73
C LEU A 73 -3.01 -28.54 7.62
N ALA A 74 -2.49 -29.72 7.96
CA ALA A 74 -1.99 -30.65 6.96
C ALA A 74 -3.16 -31.19 6.10
N PRO A 75 -2.99 -31.29 4.77
CA PRO A 75 -4.03 -31.82 3.91
C PRO A 75 -4.29 -33.30 4.21
N ASN A 76 -5.56 -33.71 4.18
CA ASN A 76 -5.95 -35.09 4.43
C ASN A 76 -5.65 -35.99 3.22
N THR A 77 -4.49 -36.64 3.24
CA THR A 77 -4.03 -37.55 2.18
C THR A 77 -4.64 -38.96 2.24
N ASN A 78 -5.34 -39.30 3.33
CA ASN A 78 -5.97 -40.62 3.49
C ASN A 78 -7.30 -40.75 2.74
N ARG A 79 -7.83 -39.65 2.21
CA ARG A 79 -9.05 -39.59 1.41
C ARG A 79 -8.78 -40.04 -0.03
N ALA A 80 -9.77 -40.65 -0.67
CA ALA A 80 -9.75 -40.86 -2.11
C ALA A 80 -9.84 -39.52 -2.85
N LYS A 81 -8.88 -39.27 -3.75
CA LYS A 81 -8.83 -38.04 -4.55
C LYS A 81 -9.98 -37.99 -5.55
N GLU A 82 -10.55 -36.81 -5.74
CA GLU A 82 -11.48 -36.49 -6.82
C GLU A 82 -10.74 -36.27 -8.15
N ILE A 83 -11.44 -36.44 -9.26
CA ILE A 83 -10.84 -36.33 -10.61
C ILE A 83 -10.23 -34.94 -10.83
N LEU A 84 -10.90 -33.90 -10.35
CA LEU A 84 -10.48 -32.49 -10.50
C LEU A 84 -9.22 -32.13 -9.69
N GLU A 85 -8.80 -32.96 -8.73
CA GLU A 85 -7.56 -32.75 -7.97
C GLU A 85 -6.30 -33.11 -8.78
N ASN A 86 -6.46 -33.77 -9.94
CA ASN A 86 -5.33 -34.06 -10.83
C ASN A 86 -4.89 -32.84 -11.65
N TYR A 87 -5.73 -31.82 -11.72
CA TYR A 87 -5.49 -30.61 -12.50
C TYR A 87 -5.08 -29.46 -11.60
N ASP A 88 -4.24 -28.59 -12.14
CA ASP A 88 -3.93 -27.32 -11.50
C ASP A 88 -5.17 -26.41 -11.53
N LEU A 89 -5.39 -25.66 -10.45
CA LEU A 89 -6.59 -24.82 -10.31
C LEU A 89 -6.65 -23.76 -11.42
N GLU A 90 -5.51 -23.20 -11.81
CA GLU A 90 -5.41 -22.21 -12.89
C GLU A 90 -5.88 -22.72 -14.26
N LYS A 91 -5.89 -24.05 -14.44
CA LYS A 91 -6.31 -24.68 -15.71
C LYS A 91 -7.78 -25.10 -15.68
N LEU A 92 -8.42 -25.05 -14.53
CA LEU A 92 -9.84 -25.29 -14.36
C LEU A 92 -10.60 -24.00 -14.66
N ARG A 93 -11.75 -24.09 -15.33
CA ARG A 93 -12.59 -22.92 -15.61
C ARG A 93 -14.03 -23.16 -15.19
N MET A 94 -14.63 -22.21 -14.51
CA MET A 94 -16.07 -22.26 -14.23
C MET A 94 -16.82 -21.88 -15.50
N VAL A 95 -17.70 -22.76 -15.98
CA VAL A 95 -18.52 -22.53 -17.18
C VAL A 95 -19.99 -22.28 -16.87
N GLY A 96 -20.39 -22.43 -15.60
CA GLY A 96 -21.75 -22.11 -15.16
C GLY A 96 -22.13 -22.81 -13.86
N THR A 97 -23.41 -22.77 -13.56
CA THR A 97 -24.02 -23.54 -12.49
C THR A 97 -25.22 -24.33 -12.98
N ILE A 98 -25.58 -25.37 -12.25
CA ILE A 98 -26.82 -26.11 -12.47
C ILE A 98 -27.51 -26.34 -11.13
N THR A 99 -28.79 -26.00 -11.07
CA THR A 99 -29.61 -26.22 -9.88
C THR A 99 -30.43 -27.48 -10.06
N GLN A 100 -30.30 -28.41 -9.12
CA GLN A 100 -31.12 -29.62 -9.04
C GLN A 100 -31.87 -29.62 -7.72
N GLY A 101 -33.19 -29.34 -7.78
CA GLY A 101 -34.01 -29.18 -6.60
C GLY A 101 -33.55 -27.99 -5.76
N LYS A 102 -33.08 -28.26 -4.53
CA LYS A 102 -32.57 -27.24 -3.59
C LYS A 102 -31.03 -27.12 -3.60
N THR A 103 -30.33 -27.88 -4.43
CA THR A 103 -28.86 -27.91 -4.45
C THR A 103 -28.34 -27.26 -5.71
N MET A 104 -27.49 -26.25 -5.56
CA MET A 104 -26.77 -25.62 -6.65
C MET A 104 -25.37 -26.24 -6.78
N ASN A 105 -25.03 -26.67 -7.99
CA ASN A 105 -23.73 -27.24 -8.32
C ASN A 105 -23.00 -26.32 -9.31
N GLY A 106 -21.68 -26.21 -9.18
CA GLY A 106 -20.82 -25.54 -10.14
C GLY A 106 -20.47 -26.48 -11.30
N LEU A 107 -20.31 -25.93 -12.49
CA LEU A 107 -19.84 -26.64 -13.68
C LEU A 107 -18.41 -26.18 -13.97
N ILE A 108 -17.47 -27.12 -13.90
CA ILE A 108 -16.04 -26.86 -14.09
C ILE A 108 -15.58 -27.57 -15.35
N HIS A 109 -15.08 -26.81 -16.32
CA HIS A 109 -14.39 -27.33 -17.49
C HIS A 109 -12.93 -27.60 -17.14
N ALA A 110 -12.49 -28.83 -17.39
CA ALA A 110 -11.12 -29.27 -17.14
C ALA A 110 -10.29 -29.33 -18.44
N PRO A 111 -8.95 -29.40 -18.35
CA PRO A 111 -8.06 -29.44 -19.52
C PRO A 111 -8.22 -30.65 -20.44
N ASP A 112 -8.89 -31.70 -19.98
CA ASP A 112 -9.25 -32.87 -20.78
C ASP A 112 -10.46 -32.64 -21.69
N GLY A 113 -11.05 -31.44 -21.66
CA GLY A 113 -12.24 -31.08 -22.44
C GLY A 113 -13.55 -31.52 -21.81
N ASN A 114 -13.52 -32.16 -20.63
CA ASN A 114 -14.71 -32.61 -19.93
C ASN A 114 -15.24 -31.55 -18.96
N ILE A 115 -16.55 -31.59 -18.74
CA ILE A 115 -17.22 -30.74 -17.74
C ILE A 115 -17.60 -31.60 -16.54
N TYR A 116 -17.13 -31.19 -15.37
CA TYR A 116 -17.41 -31.84 -14.09
C TYR A 116 -18.35 -31.00 -13.25
N ARG A 117 -19.22 -31.68 -12.49
CA ARG A 117 -20.12 -31.06 -11.53
C ARG A 117 -19.47 -31.06 -10.16
N VAL A 118 -19.42 -29.90 -9.51
CA VAL A 118 -18.91 -29.75 -8.14
C VAL A 118 -20.00 -29.23 -7.21
N LYS A 119 -19.97 -29.66 -5.96
CA LYS A 119 -20.87 -29.20 -4.89
C LYS A 119 -20.06 -28.61 -3.75
N VAL A 120 -20.72 -27.93 -2.82
CA VAL A 120 -20.07 -27.50 -1.56
C VAL A 120 -19.48 -28.73 -0.85
N GLY A 121 -18.20 -28.65 -0.50
CA GLY A 121 -17.40 -29.74 0.08
C GLY A 121 -16.71 -30.67 -0.92
N SER A 122 -16.92 -30.52 -2.23
CA SER A 122 -16.08 -31.17 -3.24
C SER A 122 -14.68 -30.57 -3.24
N TYR A 123 -13.70 -31.31 -3.77
CA TYR A 123 -12.33 -30.86 -3.90
C TYR A 123 -11.89 -30.78 -5.36
N MET A 124 -11.06 -29.78 -5.65
CA MET A 124 -10.47 -29.56 -6.96
C MET A 124 -9.16 -28.80 -6.85
N GLY A 125 -8.30 -28.91 -7.86
CA GLY A 125 -6.97 -28.33 -7.79
C GLY A 125 -5.98 -29.22 -7.04
N GLN A 126 -4.69 -29.10 -7.36
CA GLN A 126 -3.62 -29.88 -6.73
C GLN A 126 -3.37 -29.50 -5.26
N ASN A 127 -3.74 -28.27 -4.87
CA ASN A 127 -3.57 -27.73 -3.52
C ASN A 127 -4.75 -28.04 -2.58
N PHE A 128 -5.43 -29.18 -2.78
CA PHE A 128 -6.54 -29.64 -1.93
C PHE A 128 -7.67 -28.59 -1.80
N GLY A 129 -8.00 -27.91 -2.91
CA GLY A 129 -8.99 -26.84 -2.93
C GLY A 129 -10.39 -27.32 -2.61
N MET A 130 -10.89 -27.05 -1.39
CA MET A 130 -12.23 -27.44 -0.96
C MET A 130 -13.25 -26.35 -1.29
N VAL A 131 -14.30 -26.71 -2.03
CA VAL A 131 -15.38 -25.77 -2.38
C VAL A 131 -16.17 -25.36 -1.14
N THR A 132 -16.15 -24.07 -0.81
CA THR A 132 -16.86 -23.51 0.35
C THR A 132 -18.20 -22.90 -0.02
N ALA A 133 -18.29 -22.29 -1.20
CA ALA A 133 -19.51 -21.68 -1.70
C ALA A 133 -19.57 -21.73 -3.23
N ILE A 134 -20.80 -21.77 -3.75
CA ILE A 134 -21.08 -21.71 -5.18
C ILE A 134 -22.10 -20.59 -5.36
N THR A 135 -21.88 -19.72 -6.33
CA THR A 135 -22.80 -18.65 -6.74
C THR A 135 -23.03 -18.75 -8.25
N GLU A 136 -23.91 -17.93 -8.80
CA GLU A 136 -24.18 -17.91 -10.25
C GLU A 136 -22.96 -17.48 -11.08
N ILE A 137 -22.04 -16.69 -10.49
CA ILE A 137 -20.92 -16.05 -11.20
C ILE A 137 -19.55 -16.49 -10.71
N GLU A 138 -19.45 -17.22 -9.59
CA GLU A 138 -18.18 -17.71 -9.07
C GLU A 138 -18.34 -18.95 -8.19
N VAL A 139 -17.27 -19.75 -8.11
CA VAL A 139 -17.07 -20.80 -7.11
C VAL A 139 -15.95 -20.38 -6.16
N GLN A 140 -16.24 -20.35 -4.86
CA GLN A 140 -15.25 -20.04 -3.83
C GLN A 140 -14.70 -21.34 -3.25
N LEU A 141 -13.39 -21.37 -3.03
CA LEU A 141 -12.70 -22.53 -2.49
C LEU A 141 -11.58 -22.13 -1.53
N LYS A 142 -11.21 -23.05 -0.63
CA LYS A 142 -10.07 -22.94 0.27
C LYS A 142 -9.00 -23.94 -0.13
N GLU A 143 -7.82 -23.44 -0.50
CA GLU A 143 -6.63 -24.23 -0.79
C GLU A 143 -5.74 -24.35 0.44
N ILE A 144 -4.97 -25.43 0.50
CA ILE A 144 -3.94 -25.66 1.51
C ILE A 144 -2.60 -25.66 0.77
N VAL A 145 -1.78 -24.64 1.03
CA VAL A 145 -0.50 -24.42 0.34
C VAL A 145 0.63 -24.42 1.38
N GLU A 146 1.79 -24.97 1.03
CA GLU A 146 2.99 -24.89 1.88
C GLU A 146 3.66 -23.53 1.66
N ASP A 147 3.87 -22.77 2.75
CA ASP A 147 4.65 -21.54 2.72
C ASP A 147 6.15 -21.85 2.63
N SER A 148 6.94 -20.84 2.27
CA SER A 148 8.41 -20.87 2.21
C SER A 148 9.10 -21.38 3.49
N GLY A 149 8.42 -21.31 4.64
CA GLY A 149 8.88 -21.85 5.92
C GLY A 149 8.62 -23.34 6.17
N GLY A 150 7.89 -24.02 5.26
CA GLY A 150 7.44 -25.40 5.41
C GLY A 150 6.13 -25.58 6.20
N ASP A 151 5.45 -24.47 6.51
CA ASP A 151 4.17 -24.47 7.23
C ASP A 151 2.99 -24.49 6.24
N TRP A 152 1.94 -25.24 6.56
CA TRP A 152 0.70 -25.26 5.78
C TRP A 152 -0.17 -24.05 6.09
N VAL A 153 -0.60 -23.34 5.05
CA VAL A 153 -1.48 -22.16 5.15
C VAL A 153 -2.75 -22.35 4.31
N GLU A 154 -3.89 -21.91 4.86
CA GLU A 154 -5.13 -21.81 4.10
C GLU A 154 -5.13 -20.56 3.21
N ARG A 155 -5.48 -20.72 1.94
CA ARG A 155 -5.68 -19.63 0.99
C ARG A 155 -7.09 -19.69 0.42
N THR A 156 -7.84 -18.59 0.51
CA THR A 156 -9.14 -18.47 -0.18
C THR A 156 -8.91 -18.06 -1.63
N THR A 157 -9.47 -18.81 -2.56
CA THR A 157 -9.39 -18.56 -3.99
C THR A 157 -10.80 -18.58 -4.59
N ASN A 158 -11.03 -17.72 -5.57
CA ASN A 158 -12.31 -17.64 -6.28
C ASN A 158 -12.09 -17.99 -7.75
N LEU A 159 -12.93 -18.87 -8.28
CA LEU A 159 -12.98 -19.20 -9.69
C LEU A 159 -14.22 -18.55 -10.30
N SER A 160 -14.03 -17.43 -10.99
CA SER A 160 -15.10 -16.70 -11.65
C SER A 160 -15.60 -17.41 -12.91
N LEU A 161 -16.84 -17.15 -13.27
CA LEU A 161 -17.48 -17.62 -14.49
C LEU A 161 -16.69 -17.13 -15.71
N ASP A 162 -16.27 -18.06 -16.56
CA ASP A 162 -15.66 -17.74 -17.84
C ASP A 162 -16.77 -17.25 -18.78
N GLU A 163 -16.93 -15.93 -18.85
CA GLU A 163 -17.75 -15.30 -19.87
C GLU A 163 -17.08 -15.56 -21.22
N ALA A 164 -17.57 -16.57 -21.94
CA ALA A 164 -17.12 -16.82 -23.30
C ALA A 164 -17.20 -15.51 -24.08
N GLU A 165 -16.03 -14.97 -24.46
CA GLU A 165 -15.93 -13.83 -25.37
C GLU A 165 -16.84 -14.12 -26.55
N GLN A 166 -17.98 -13.42 -26.60
CA GLN A 166 -18.83 -13.41 -27.77
C GLN A 166 -18.05 -12.71 -28.87
N LYS A 167 -17.21 -13.47 -29.59
CA LYS A 167 -16.63 -13.07 -30.85
C LYS A 167 -17.78 -12.79 -31.82
N LYS A 168 -18.08 -11.50 -31.95
CA LYS A 168 -18.93 -10.94 -32.99
C LYS A 168 -18.20 -10.91 -34.33
#